data_AF-A0AAF0XW77-F1
#
_entry.id   AF-A0AAF0XW77-F1
#
_cell.length_a   1.000
_cell.length_b   1.000
_cell.length_c   1.000
_cell.angle_alpha   90.00
_cell.angle_beta   90.00
_cell.angle_gamma   90.00
#
_symmetry.space_group_name_H-M   'P 1'
#
loop_
_entity.id
_entity.type
_entity.pdbx_description
1 polymer ?
#
loop_
_entity_poly.entity_id
_entity_poly.type
_entity_poly.pdbx_seq_one_letter_code
_entity_poly.pdbx_strand_id
1 'polypeptide(L)'
;MLSVVFFLFVFFSGIMEVDGMKRLSVKMTAHLSAIVSRNAFELSKKMNPELHSQLLPRTKCHPDIFQESCPNRDDIALYFYPSRDERANGKYSELLRGMADNDLMMHAHIDGIELLMFPSTILTADSQTVNNSYFIWGLFYRRAMDQGTQESSGDLKR
;
A
#
# COMPACT_ATOMS: atom_id res chain seq x y z
N MET A 1 -12.06 27.48 -7.38
CA MET A 1 -12.16 26.16 -6.73
C MET A 1 -11.55 25.15 -7.70
N LEU A 2 -10.21 24.98 -7.68
CA LEU A 2 -9.55 24.02 -8.56
C LEU A 2 -9.73 22.61 -7.96
N SER A 3 -10.78 21.90 -8.37
CA SER A 3 -10.75 20.44 -8.34
C SER A 3 -10.08 19.98 -9.63
N VAL A 4 -8.75 20.04 -9.66
CA VAL A 4 -7.95 19.58 -10.80
C VAL A 4 -7.13 18.38 -10.36
N VAL A 5 -7.65 17.21 -10.74
CA VAL A 5 -6.94 15.97 -11.14
C VAL A 5 -6.12 15.26 -10.04
N PHE A 6 -6.39 13.97 -9.78
CA PHE A 6 -5.37 12.90 -9.58
C PHE A 6 -5.99 11.54 -9.17
N PHE A 7 -7.07 11.08 -9.83
CA PHE A 7 -7.57 9.71 -9.64
C PHE A 7 -7.99 9.02 -10.96
N LEU A 8 -7.41 9.42 -12.10
CA LEU A 8 -7.94 9.01 -13.41
C LEU A 8 -7.66 7.55 -13.83
N PHE A 9 -6.96 6.75 -13.03
CA PHE A 9 -6.88 5.32 -13.29
C PHE A 9 -7.10 4.52 -12.00
N VAL A 10 -8.27 3.88 -11.91
CA VAL A 10 -8.44 2.70 -11.08
C VAL A 10 -7.51 1.66 -11.67
N PHE A 11 -6.41 1.41 -10.98
CA PHE A 11 -5.36 0.53 -11.46
C PHE A 11 -5.69 -0.93 -11.16
N PHE A 12 -6.32 -1.16 -10.01
CA PHE A 12 -6.78 -2.45 -9.55
C PHE A 12 -8.20 -2.30 -9.00
N SER A 13 -9.06 -3.26 -9.31
CA SER A 13 -10.38 -3.42 -8.69
C SER A 13 -10.58 -4.89 -8.44
N GLY A 14 -10.64 -5.28 -7.18
CA GLY A 14 -10.55 -6.68 -6.85
C GLY A 14 -10.94 -7.03 -5.43
N ILE A 15 -10.81 -8.31 -5.13
CA ILE A 15 -11.03 -8.87 -3.80
C ILE A 15 -9.66 -9.03 -3.15
N MET A 16 -9.51 -8.41 -1.99
CA MET A 16 -8.41 -8.70 -1.09
C MET A 16 -8.88 -9.78 -0.11
N GLU A 17 -8.25 -10.94 -0.18
CA GLU A 17 -8.34 -11.94 0.86
C GLU A 17 -7.29 -11.64 1.91
N VAL A 18 -7.73 -11.50 3.15
CA VAL A 18 -6.89 -11.12 4.29
C VAL A 18 -6.90 -12.29 5.27
N ASP A 19 -5.75 -12.95 5.37
CA ASP A 19 -5.51 -14.02 6.32
C ASP A 19 -5.05 -13.44 7.67
N GLY A 20 -5.67 -13.92 8.75
CA GLY A 20 -5.48 -13.49 10.13
C GLY A 20 -6.30 -14.39 11.07
N MET A 21 -6.70 -13.90 12.26
CA MET A 21 -7.55 -14.69 13.18
C MET A 21 -8.93 -15.04 12.59
N LYS A 22 -9.44 -14.18 11.70
CA LYS A 22 -10.66 -14.43 10.92
C LYS A 22 -10.35 -14.09 9.47
N ARG A 23 -10.66 -15.00 8.55
CA ARG A 23 -10.48 -14.75 7.11
C ARG A 23 -11.46 -13.67 6.66
N LEU A 24 -10.94 -12.55 6.16
CA LEU A 24 -11.74 -11.44 5.66
C LEU A 24 -11.60 -11.35 4.14
N SER A 25 -12.71 -11.10 3.46
CA SER A 25 -12.74 -10.81 2.02
C SER A 25 -13.34 -9.42 1.85
N VAL A 26 -12.50 -8.50 1.35
CA VAL A 26 -12.80 -7.07 1.22
C VAL A 26 -12.62 -6.66 -0.23
N LYS A 27 -13.67 -6.08 -0.82
CA LYS A 27 -13.60 -5.56 -2.18
C LYS A 27 -13.06 -4.14 -2.17
N MET A 28 -11.93 -3.92 -2.83
CA MET A 28 -11.23 -2.63 -2.83
C MET A 28 -10.75 -2.25 -4.22
N THR A 29 -10.53 -0.96 -4.42
CA THR A 29 -9.90 -0.39 -5.61
C THR A 29 -8.57 0.23 -5.23
N ALA A 30 -7.54 0.02 -6.04
CA ALA A 30 -6.25 0.68 -5.88
C ALA A 30 -6.04 1.74 -6.97
N HIS A 31 -5.47 2.87 -6.57
CA HIS A 31 -5.09 3.97 -7.43
C HIS A 31 -3.60 4.22 -7.26
N LEU A 32 -2.88 4.42 -8.37
CA LEU A 32 -1.48 4.78 -8.31
C LEU A 32 -1.31 6.21 -7.82
N SER A 33 -0.20 6.44 -7.10
CA SER A 33 0.24 7.79 -6.80
C SER A 33 0.64 8.56 -8.06
N ALA A 34 0.43 9.88 -8.02
CA ALA A 34 0.78 10.79 -9.11
C ALA A 34 2.27 10.78 -9.46
N ILE A 35 3.10 10.49 -8.46
CA ILE A 35 4.57 10.51 -8.52
C ILE A 35 5.15 9.09 -8.46
N VAL A 36 4.36 8.07 -8.80
CA VAL A 36 4.81 6.68 -8.73
C VAL A 36 6.00 6.42 -9.66
N SER A 37 7.00 5.69 -9.16
CA SER A 37 8.14 5.29 -9.97
C SER A 37 7.73 4.36 -11.12
N ARG A 38 8.50 4.36 -12.21
CA ARG A 38 8.26 3.46 -13.35
C ARG A 38 8.26 1.99 -12.93
N ASN A 39 9.11 1.60 -11.99
CA ASN A 39 9.17 0.23 -11.49
C ASN A 39 7.88 -0.16 -10.75
N ALA A 40 7.39 0.71 -9.85
CA ALA A 40 6.14 0.49 -9.14
C ALA A 40 4.93 0.47 -10.09
N PHE A 41 4.95 1.29 -11.15
CA PHE A 41 3.94 1.25 -12.22
C PHE A 41 3.93 -0.07 -13.01
N GLU A 42 5.10 -0.62 -13.36
CA GLU A 42 5.16 -1.90 -14.06
C GLU A 42 4.78 -3.09 -13.16
N LEU A 43 5.12 -3.02 -11.87
CA LEU A 43 4.70 -4.03 -10.89
C LEU A 43 3.20 -4.01 -10.64
N SER A 44 2.60 -2.81 -10.59
CA SER A 44 1.16 -2.71 -10.40
C SER A 44 0.43 -3.48 -11.51
N LYS A 45 0.87 -3.41 -12.78
CA LYS A 45 0.26 -4.14 -13.92
C LYS A 45 0.22 -5.65 -13.76
N LYS A 46 0.99 -6.21 -12.83
CA LYS A 46 1.04 -7.64 -12.54
C LYS A 46 0.09 -8.03 -11.40
N MET A 47 -0.61 -7.07 -10.78
CA MET A 47 -1.57 -7.35 -9.72
C MET A 47 -2.80 -8.07 -10.28
N ASN A 48 -3.09 -9.24 -9.74
CA ASN A 48 -4.28 -10.02 -10.08
C ASN A 48 -5.52 -9.46 -9.36
N PRO A 49 -6.73 -9.52 -9.96
CA PRO A 49 -8.00 -9.10 -9.34
C PRO A 49 -8.33 -9.77 -8.01
N GLU A 50 -7.75 -10.93 -7.73
CA GLU A 50 -7.81 -11.59 -6.44
C GLU A 50 -6.41 -11.57 -5.86
N LEU A 51 -6.24 -10.87 -4.75
CA LEU A 51 -4.97 -10.77 -4.06
C LEU A 51 -5.09 -11.35 -2.66
N HIS A 52 -4.20 -12.28 -2.34
CA HIS A 52 -4.06 -12.81 -1.00
C HIS A 52 -3.02 -12.00 -0.24
N SER A 53 -3.39 -11.63 0.97
CA SER A 53 -2.55 -10.86 1.88
C SER A 53 -2.64 -11.45 3.29
N GLN A 54 -1.58 -11.27 4.07
CA GLN A 54 -1.52 -11.68 5.47
C GLN A 54 -1.47 -10.44 6.35
N LEU A 55 -2.21 -10.45 7.46
CA LEU A 55 -2.02 -9.48 8.53
C LEU A 55 -0.82 -9.87 9.38
N LEU A 56 0.17 -9.00 9.44
CA LEU A 56 1.39 -9.19 10.19
C LEU A 56 1.64 -7.99 11.10
N PRO A 57 2.22 -8.18 12.30
CA PRO A 57 2.71 -7.06 13.10
C PRO A 57 3.70 -6.21 12.30
N ARG A 58 3.62 -4.88 12.41
CA ARG A 58 4.56 -3.96 11.75
C ARG A 58 6.02 -4.21 12.14
N THR A 59 6.28 -4.79 13.31
CA THR A 59 7.63 -5.23 13.72
C THR A 59 8.24 -6.33 12.84
N LYS A 60 7.44 -7.01 12.01
CA LYS A 60 7.92 -7.92 10.96
C LYS A 60 8.36 -7.21 9.68
N CYS A 61 8.01 -5.94 9.54
CA CYS A 61 8.45 -5.09 8.45
C CYS A 61 9.97 -4.88 8.56
N HIS A 62 10.66 -4.80 7.43
CA HIS A 62 12.09 -4.58 7.43
C HIS A 62 12.44 -3.14 7.89
N PRO A 63 13.46 -2.97 8.77
CA PRO A 63 13.76 -1.68 9.39
C PRO A 63 14.27 -0.62 8.41
N ASP A 64 14.83 -1.05 7.28
CA ASP A 64 15.40 -0.21 6.23
C ASP A 64 14.35 0.46 5.35
N ILE A 65 13.07 0.07 5.44
CA ILE A 65 12.01 0.58 4.56
C ILE A 65 11.81 2.09 4.73
N PHE A 66 11.92 2.60 5.96
CA PHE A 66 11.69 4.03 6.24
C PHE A 66 12.92 4.76 6.78
N GLN A 67 14.08 4.10 6.90
CA GLN A 67 15.35 4.71 7.32
C GLN A 67 15.20 5.66 8.54
N GLU A 68 14.44 5.21 9.55
CA GLU A 68 14.09 5.98 10.77
C GLU A 68 13.21 7.23 10.58
N SER A 69 12.84 7.57 9.35
CA SER A 69 11.92 8.67 9.04
C SER A 69 10.46 8.23 9.08
N CYS A 70 9.55 9.14 9.44
CA CYS A 70 8.12 8.88 9.31
C CYS A 70 7.74 8.88 7.82
N PRO A 71 7.00 7.87 7.33
CA PRO A 71 6.56 7.85 5.95
C PRO A 71 5.60 9.01 5.69
N ASN A 72 5.64 9.56 4.48
CA ASN A 72 4.77 10.63 4.02
C ASN A 72 4.18 10.27 2.66
N ARG A 73 3.51 11.24 2.03
CA ARG A 73 2.83 11.04 0.75
C ARG A 73 3.77 10.58 -0.39
N ASP A 74 5.05 10.94 -0.34
CA ASP A 74 6.04 10.59 -1.36
C ASP A 74 6.39 9.10 -1.34
N ASP A 75 6.21 8.43 -0.20
CA ASP A 75 6.45 6.98 -0.05
C ASP A 75 5.30 6.12 -0.59
N ILE A 76 4.17 6.74 -0.96
CA ILE A 76 2.97 6.04 -1.40
C ILE A 76 3.10 5.66 -2.87
N ALA A 77 3.09 4.36 -3.17
CA ALA A 77 2.93 3.87 -4.55
C ALA A 77 1.45 3.68 -4.92
N LEU A 78 0.64 3.16 -3.98
CA LEU A 78 -0.75 2.79 -4.19
C LEU A 78 -1.64 3.32 -3.05
N TYR A 79 -2.81 3.85 -3.41
CA TYR A 79 -3.90 4.17 -2.51
C TYR A 79 -5.01 3.13 -2.67
N PHE A 80 -5.38 2.46 -1.59
CA PHE A 80 -6.48 1.50 -1.57
C PHE A 80 -7.72 2.13 -0.91
N TYR A 81 -8.88 1.92 -1.53
CA TYR A 81 -10.18 2.39 -1.05
C TYR A 81 -11.21 1.27 -1.14
N PRO A 82 -12.28 1.28 -0.32
CA PRO A 82 -13.37 0.33 -0.50
C PRO A 82 -14.02 0.54 -1.86
N SER A 83 -14.45 -0.55 -2.49
CA SER A 83 -15.34 -0.43 -3.65
C SER A 83 -16.66 0.26 -3.26
N ARG A 84 -17.38 0.83 -4.23
CA ARG A 84 -18.62 1.62 -4.00
C ARG A 84 -19.78 0.87 -3.30
N ASP A 85 -19.64 -0.41 -3.00
CA ASP A 85 -20.62 -1.21 -2.27
C ASP A 85 -20.57 -0.91 -0.76
N GLU A 86 -21.73 -0.66 -0.13
CA GLU A 86 -21.83 -0.37 1.31
C GLU A 86 -21.25 -1.48 2.21
N ARG A 87 -21.43 -2.76 1.85
CA ARG A 87 -20.86 -3.88 2.62
C ARG A 87 -19.33 -3.88 2.54
N ALA A 88 -18.77 -3.50 1.39
CA ALA A 88 -17.33 -3.36 1.25
C ALA A 88 -16.79 -2.23 2.13
N ASN A 89 -17.53 -1.11 2.24
CA ASN A 89 -17.16 -0.01 3.11
C ASN A 89 -17.11 -0.40 4.60
N GLY A 90 -18.10 -1.16 5.07
CA GLY A 90 -18.13 -1.65 6.46
C GLY A 90 -16.94 -2.55 6.79
N LYS A 91 -16.68 -3.57 5.96
CA LYS A 91 -15.54 -4.49 6.16
C LYS A 91 -14.19 -3.78 6.02
N TYR A 92 -14.07 -2.86 5.08
CA TYR A 92 -12.86 -2.07 4.89
C TYR A 92 -12.58 -1.18 6.11
N SER A 93 -13.61 -0.52 6.65
CA SER A 93 -13.47 0.33 7.84
C SER A 93 -13.07 -0.48 9.07
N GLU A 94 -13.64 -1.68 9.25
CA GLU A 94 -13.24 -2.61 10.31
C GLU A 94 -11.79 -3.07 10.15
N LEU A 95 -11.37 -3.42 8.93
CA LEU A 95 -10.00 -3.80 8.61
C LEU A 95 -9.01 -2.66 8.89
N LEU A 96 -9.27 -1.47 8.35
CA LEU A 96 -8.42 -0.29 8.53
C LEU A 96 -8.24 0.06 10.00
N ARG A 97 -9.35 0.10 10.76
CA ARG A 97 -9.31 0.35 12.21
C ARG A 97 -8.54 -0.74 12.93
N GLY A 98 -8.82 -2.01 12.63
CA GLY A 98 -8.10 -3.15 13.21
C GLY A 98 -6.60 -3.11 12.95
N MET A 99 -6.18 -2.69 11.76
CA MET A 99 -4.76 -2.48 11.44
C MET A 99 -4.14 -1.36 12.27
N ALA A 100 -4.82 -0.22 12.38
CA ALA A 100 -4.33 0.93 13.14
C ALA A 100 -4.25 0.64 14.64
N ASP A 101 -5.30 0.06 15.23
CA ASP A 101 -5.39 -0.19 16.67
C ASP A 101 -4.39 -1.24 17.17
N ASN A 102 -3.98 -2.18 16.31
CA ASN A 102 -3.11 -3.30 16.68
C ASN A 102 -1.70 -3.22 16.06
N ASP A 103 -1.33 -2.08 15.47
CA ASP A 103 -0.03 -1.89 14.80
C ASP A 103 0.28 -2.99 13.76
N LEU A 104 -0.70 -3.30 12.91
CA LEU A 104 -0.60 -4.32 11.87
C LEU A 104 -0.37 -3.69 10.49
N MET A 105 0.27 -4.47 9.62
CA MET A 105 0.34 -4.23 8.18
C MET A 105 -0.20 -5.44 7.43
N MET A 106 -0.61 -5.22 6.19
CA MET A 106 -0.93 -6.29 5.26
C MET A 106 0.27 -6.54 4.36
N HIS A 107 0.63 -7.81 4.19
CA HIS A 107 1.73 -8.27 3.37
C HIS A 107 1.21 -9.16 2.26
N ALA A 108 1.56 -8.84 1.02
CA ALA A 108 1.27 -9.65 -0.15
C ALA A 108 2.52 -9.79 -1.02
N HIS A 109 2.50 -10.72 -1.97
CA HIS A 109 3.54 -10.86 -2.98
C HIS A 109 2.96 -10.69 -4.37
N ILE A 110 3.59 -9.85 -5.18
CA ILE A 110 3.28 -9.61 -6.59
C ILE A 110 4.50 -9.96 -7.42
N ASP A 111 4.42 -11.05 -8.19
CA ASP A 111 5.51 -11.50 -9.06
C ASP A 111 6.88 -11.60 -8.34
N GLY A 112 6.87 -12.19 -7.13
CA GLY A 112 8.05 -12.35 -6.29
C GLY A 112 8.56 -11.07 -5.60
N ILE A 113 7.85 -9.95 -5.76
CA ILE A 113 8.13 -8.68 -5.06
C ILE A 113 7.12 -8.48 -3.94
N GLU A 114 7.58 -7.95 -2.81
CA GLU A 114 6.70 -7.69 -1.67
C GLU A 114 5.85 -6.44 -1.92
N LEU A 115 4.57 -6.55 -1.63
CA LEU A 115 3.64 -5.43 -1.52
C LEU A 115 3.27 -5.29 -0.04
N LEU A 116 3.75 -4.20 0.55
CA LEU A 116 3.47 -3.85 1.94
C LEU A 116 2.38 -2.79 1.96
N MET A 117 1.36 -3.00 2.79
CA MET A 117 0.20 -2.13 2.88
C MET A 117 -0.07 -1.75 4.34
N PHE A 118 -0.27 -0.46 4.57
CA PHE A 118 -0.33 0.13 5.91
C PHE A 118 -1.55 1.03 6.06
N PRO A 119 -2.06 1.24 7.29
CA PRO A 119 -3.06 2.27 7.52
C PRO A 119 -2.41 3.66 7.37
N SER A 120 -3.10 4.60 6.74
CA SER A 120 -2.64 5.99 6.55
C SER A 120 -2.37 6.75 7.87
N THR A 121 -2.85 6.25 9.00
CA THR A 121 -2.58 6.80 10.34
C THR A 121 -1.10 6.78 10.73
N ILE A 122 -0.26 5.97 10.06
CA ILE A 122 1.19 5.96 10.29
C ILE A 122 1.94 7.03 9.50
N LEU A 123 1.27 7.69 8.56
CA LEU A 123 1.88 8.76 7.76
C LEU A 123 2.06 10.01 8.61
N THR A 124 2.86 10.96 8.11
CA THR A 124 2.91 12.32 8.64
C THR A 124 1.51 12.93 8.70
N ALA A 125 1.27 13.80 9.69
CA ALA A 125 -0.07 14.31 10.03
C ALA A 125 -0.82 14.97 8.85
N ASP A 126 -0.09 15.60 7.94
CA ASP A 126 -0.61 16.24 6.73
C ASP A 126 -0.97 15.27 5.59
N SER A 127 -0.56 14.00 5.71
CA SER A 127 -0.70 12.97 4.68
C SER A 127 -1.66 11.85 5.07
N GLN A 128 -2.21 11.87 6.30
CA GLN A 128 -3.04 10.76 6.82
C GLN A 128 -4.44 10.68 6.19
N THR A 129 -4.95 11.76 5.59
CA THR A 129 -6.31 11.77 5.05
C THR A 129 -6.37 12.34 3.64
N VAL A 130 -7.26 11.77 2.83
CA VAL A 130 -7.67 12.33 1.54
C VAL A 130 -9.18 12.55 1.62
N ASN A 131 -9.63 13.79 1.34
CA ASN A 131 -11.04 14.18 1.49
C ASN A 131 -11.61 13.81 2.87
N ASN A 132 -10.84 14.09 3.94
CA ASN A 132 -11.19 13.79 5.34
C ASN A 132 -11.42 12.30 5.65
N SER A 133 -10.95 11.39 4.79
CA SER A 133 -11.03 9.94 5.01
C SER A 133 -9.65 9.33 5.13
N TYR A 134 -9.47 8.46 6.13
CA TYR A 134 -8.31 7.58 6.22
C TYR A 134 -8.40 6.47 5.17
N PHE A 135 -7.25 6.04 4.69
CA PHE A 135 -7.11 5.02 3.66
C PHE A 135 -6.01 4.00 4.00
N ILE A 136 -5.97 2.90 3.26
CA ILE A 136 -4.84 1.96 3.24
C ILE A 136 -3.92 2.39 2.11
N TRP A 137 -2.63 2.46 2.35
CA TRP A 137 -1.64 2.79 1.34
C TRP A 137 -0.65 1.65 1.19
N GLY A 138 -0.01 1.54 0.04
CA GLY A 138 0.97 0.49 -0.21
C GLY A 138 2.19 0.95 -0.97
N LEU A 139 3.28 0.21 -0.77
CA LEU A 139 4.56 0.36 -1.44
C LEU A 139 5.09 -1.01 -1.87
N PHE A 140 5.81 -1.02 -2.98
CA PHE A 140 6.53 -2.21 -3.43
C PHE A 140 7.92 -2.21 -2.81
N TYR A 141 8.26 -3.29 -2.13
CA TYR A 141 9.56 -3.45 -1.50
C TYR A 141 10.29 -4.65 -2.11
N ARG A 142 11.55 -4.42 -2.48
CA ARG A 142 12.45 -5.47 -2.91
C ARG A 142 13.65 -5.42 -1.99
N ARG A 143 13.85 -6.50 -1.24
CA ARG A 143 15.04 -6.64 -0.42
C ARG A 143 16.28 -6.58 -1.30
N ALA A 144 17.27 -5.79 -0.89
CA ALA A 144 18.61 -5.92 -1.42
C ALA A 144 19.12 -7.29 -0.98
N MET A 145 19.05 -8.29 -1.86
CA MET A 145 19.87 -9.48 -1.71
C MET A 145 21.34 -9.01 -1.74
N ASP A 146 22.19 -9.56 -0.87
CA ASP A 146 23.63 -9.27 -0.83
C ASP A 146 24.15 -9.23 -2.27
N GLN A 147 24.41 -8.01 -2.73
CA GLN A 147 24.93 -7.80 -4.06
C GLN A 147 26.33 -8.39 -4.05
N GLY A 148 26.47 -9.58 -4.65
CA GLY A 148 27.71 -9.94 -5.31
C GLY A 148 28.00 -8.83 -6.32
N THR A 149 28.80 -7.86 -5.88
CA THR A 149 29.45 -6.76 -6.59
C THR A 149 29.14 -6.68 -8.08
N GLN A 150 28.48 -5.59 -8.48
CA GLN A 150 28.99 -4.75 -9.56
C GLN A 150 28.40 -3.35 -9.48
N GLU A 151 29.27 -2.40 -9.14
CA GLU A 151 29.06 -0.96 -9.23
C GLU A 151 28.70 -0.55 -10.66
N SER A 152 27.69 0.30 -10.81
CA SER A 152 27.87 1.55 -11.57
C SER A 152 26.80 2.57 -11.17
N SER A 153 27.25 3.55 -10.39
CA SER A 153 27.04 4.99 -10.57
C SER A 153 25.75 5.46 -11.26
N GLY A 154 24.92 6.18 -10.51
CA GLY A 154 24.13 7.29 -11.06
C GLY A 154 22.73 7.44 -10.46
N ASP A 155 22.61 8.37 -9.52
CA ASP A 155 21.39 9.10 -9.13
C ASP A 155 20.10 8.29 -8.89
N LEU A 156 19.84 8.01 -7.61
CA LEU A 156 18.51 7.68 -7.13
C LEU A 156 17.97 8.87 -6.31
N LYS A 157 17.30 9.80 -7.00
CA LYS A 157 16.31 10.66 -6.34
C LYS A 157 14.97 9.94 -6.32
N ARG A 158 14.29 10.14 -5.19
CA ARG A 158 12.95 9.68 -4.79
C ARG A 158 11.93 9.73 -5.92
#